data_AF-A0A1F7MSM5-F1
#
_entry.id   AF-A0A1F7MSM5-F1
#
_cell.length_a   1.000
_cell.length_b   1.000
_cell.length_c   1.000
_cell.angle_alpha   90.00
_cell.angle_beta   90.00
_cell.angle_gamma   90.00
#
_symmetry.space_group_name_H-M   'P 1'
#
loop_
_entity.id
_entity.type
_entity.pdbx_description
1 polymer ?
#
loop_
_entity_poly.entity_id
_entity_poly.type
_entity_poly.pdbx_seq_one_letter_code
_entity_poly.pdbx_strand_id
1 'polypeptide(L)'
;MQSATLAGLVVLGLVSGAAGMVGVYLDTAWHRSVGRDSFFILPHLFIYGGGLGVLAAALGGIALATRTPGAVGGPVWRLGRLHLPAGFSVTALGIGVIMAAAPVDAWWHATFGKDVLIWSPPHLQLHLGAGITALGLLFAVAAERGRGVFARPWLWRAAMLAVLVDLVHRGHFVLAHYTMLAHSRTPDLYPFLVALLAPVVLVAAARAVGPWAPTLACLAFLGAAWLMDVMLRLIDYERYTLTPVLAVPAAALSLVFQVAGRRRGRAWVAVGAALAFTGVFLVTEVAWMRWGVSRPWSLDLLLAALPRTLIAGVGSGWVGWVVGGFLRVAVAPTGSGAAAAEFGGRGRARAAAAGALALSVLGLTATYAPQRYGPPMTVAELKLEPAPVFPYTEAIFWNAFFAAGWPFAAGVEARSEGIIDGLPMPVGPAWCAPTEAALATALPDVRFRMEVNGTPVDLSPYPLVRLRLRDGAHCAWVGVASASQRASQNRFVYTIAHPAAGGPATTRVELGVTFKDP
;
A
#
# COMPACT_ATOMS: atom_id res chain seq x y z
N MET A 1 -21.58 31.31 10.01
CA MET A 1 -20.70 30.50 10.90
C MET A 1 -20.77 29.00 10.58
N GLN A 2 -21.93 28.35 10.61
CA GLN A 2 -22.06 26.89 10.42
C GLN A 2 -21.51 26.38 9.08
N SER A 3 -21.74 27.10 7.98
CA SER A 3 -21.19 26.77 6.66
C SER A 3 -19.67 26.86 6.58
N ALA A 4 -19.05 27.76 7.36
CA ALA A 4 -17.61 27.90 7.45
C ALA A 4 -16.99 26.78 8.30
N THR A 5 -17.66 26.37 9.38
CA THR A 5 -17.24 25.25 10.23
C THR A 5 -17.20 23.94 9.44
N LEU A 6 -18.25 23.64 8.66
CA LEU A 6 -18.30 22.41 7.87
C LEU A 6 -17.27 22.38 6.73
N ALA A 7 -17.08 23.51 6.04
CA ALA A 7 -16.02 23.65 5.06
C ALA A 7 -14.64 23.43 5.69
N GLY A 8 -14.42 23.97 6.89
CA GLY A 8 -13.20 23.74 7.67
C GLY A 8 -12.96 22.28 8.00
N LEU A 9 -14.00 21.52 8.38
CA LEU A 9 -13.90 20.07 8.63
C LEU A 9 -13.53 19.29 7.36
N VAL A 10 -14.14 19.63 6.22
CA VAL A 10 -13.79 19.01 4.93
C VAL A 10 -12.33 19.30 4.56
N VAL A 11 -11.91 20.57 4.67
CA VAL A 11 -10.52 20.97 4.39
C VAL A 11 -9.55 20.27 5.33
N LEU A 12 -9.86 20.19 6.63
CA LEU A 12 -9.05 19.46 7.60
C LEU A 12 -8.90 17.99 7.19
N GLY A 13 -10.00 17.32 6.83
CA GLY A 13 -9.95 15.93 6.37
C GLY A 13 -9.11 15.76 5.10
N LEU A 14 -9.25 16.65 4.12
CA LEU A 14 -8.49 16.61 2.87
C LEU A 14 -6.99 16.82 3.08
N VAL A 15 -6.62 17.88 3.81
CA VAL A 15 -5.22 18.23 4.07
C VAL A 15 -4.54 17.17 4.93
N SER A 16 -5.24 16.67 5.95
CA SER A 16 -4.71 15.62 6.83
C SER A 16 -4.57 14.29 6.08
N GLY A 17 -5.52 13.93 5.22
CA GLY A 17 -5.42 12.76 4.35
C GLY A 17 -4.22 12.83 3.40
N ALA A 18 -4.00 14.00 2.79
CA ALA A 18 -2.85 14.27 1.93
C ALA A 18 -1.52 14.23 2.70
N ALA A 19 -1.46 14.83 3.89
CA ALA A 19 -0.29 14.76 4.77
C ALA A 19 0.03 13.30 5.16
N GLY A 20 -0.99 12.52 5.52
CA GLY A 20 -0.82 11.09 5.78
C GLY A 20 -0.26 10.34 4.57
N MET A 21 -0.72 10.67 3.36
CA MET A 21 -0.20 10.06 2.13
C MET A 21 1.28 10.43 1.87
N VAL A 22 1.66 11.69 2.07
CA VAL A 22 3.07 12.12 2.01
C VAL A 22 3.90 11.31 3.01
N GLY A 23 3.41 11.16 4.24
CA GLY A 23 4.03 10.32 5.25
C GLY A 23 4.24 8.88 4.78
N VAL A 24 3.22 8.25 4.20
CA VAL A 24 3.28 6.88 3.67
C VAL A 24 4.35 6.69 2.58
N TYR A 25 4.42 7.60 1.60
CA TYR A 25 5.46 7.56 0.57
C TYR A 25 6.85 7.84 1.16
N LEU A 26 6.96 8.78 2.09
CA LEU A 26 8.24 9.06 2.73
C LEU A 26 8.69 7.88 3.59
N ASP A 27 7.77 7.18 4.24
CA ASP A 27 8.02 6.06 5.15
C ASP A 27 8.63 4.87 4.42
N THR A 28 8.01 4.47 3.31
CA THR A 28 8.52 3.36 2.52
C THR A 28 9.90 3.69 1.90
N ALA A 29 10.15 4.94 1.49
CA ALA A 29 11.47 5.38 1.02
C ALA A 29 12.49 5.43 2.17
N TRP A 30 12.04 5.86 3.36
CA TRP A 30 12.84 5.92 4.58
C TRP A 30 13.36 4.55 4.97
N HIS A 31 12.48 3.55 4.99
CA HIS A 31 12.86 2.20 5.37
C HIS A 31 13.88 1.56 4.44
N ARG A 32 13.86 1.90 3.14
CA ARG A 32 14.85 1.40 2.19
C ARG A 32 16.19 2.13 2.27
N SER A 33 16.16 3.44 2.53
CA SER A 33 17.36 4.29 2.47
C SER A 33 18.08 4.47 3.81
N VAL A 34 17.36 4.34 4.92
CA VAL A 34 17.90 4.50 6.29
C VAL A 34 17.92 3.15 7.01
N GLY A 35 16.87 2.36 6.82
CA GLY A 35 16.58 1.17 7.60
C GLY A 35 15.44 1.40 8.59
N ARG A 36 15.40 0.60 9.66
CA ARG A 36 14.32 0.67 10.66
C ARG A 36 14.76 1.50 11.86
N ASP A 37 13.98 2.55 12.14
CA ASP A 37 14.24 3.56 13.16
C ASP A 37 13.13 3.59 14.24
N SER A 38 13.24 4.57 15.15
CA SER A 38 12.29 4.87 16.23
C SER A 38 10.82 4.99 15.78
N PHE A 39 9.90 4.73 16.70
CA PHE A 39 8.46 4.91 16.52
C PHE A 39 8.07 6.34 16.08
N PHE A 40 8.89 7.35 16.38
CA PHE A 40 8.58 8.77 16.14
C PHE A 40 9.38 9.40 14.98
N ILE A 41 9.76 8.62 13.96
CA ILE A 41 10.36 9.20 12.76
C ILE A 41 9.39 10.14 12.02
N LEU A 42 9.95 11.11 11.28
CA LEU A 42 9.18 12.10 10.54
C LEU A 42 8.05 11.51 9.67
N PRO A 43 8.25 10.41 8.91
CA PRO A 43 7.18 9.81 8.14
C PRO A 43 5.99 9.36 9.00
N HIS A 44 6.27 8.71 10.14
CA HIS A 44 5.25 8.30 11.08
C HIS A 44 4.47 9.49 11.67
N LEU A 45 5.15 10.60 11.97
CA LEU A 45 4.46 11.81 12.46
C LEU A 45 3.45 12.34 11.43
N PHE A 46 3.79 12.30 10.14
CA PHE A 46 2.86 12.64 9.07
C PHE A 46 1.69 11.65 8.98
N ILE A 47 1.95 10.34 9.10
CA ILE A 47 0.92 9.29 9.07
C ILE A 47 -0.04 9.44 10.26
N TYR A 48 0.49 9.56 11.48
CA TYR A 48 -0.30 9.68 12.71
C TYR A 48 -1.07 10.99 12.75
N GLY A 49 -0.40 12.11 12.46
CA GLY A 49 -1.02 13.43 12.39
C GLY A 49 -2.12 13.49 11.33
N GLY A 50 -1.86 12.92 10.15
CA GLY A 50 -2.83 12.80 9.08
C GLY A 50 -4.06 11.98 9.49
N GLY A 51 -3.86 10.79 10.07
CA GLY A 51 -4.94 9.94 10.57
C GLY A 51 -5.78 10.61 11.66
N LEU A 52 -5.11 11.22 12.66
CA LEU A 52 -5.77 11.95 13.75
C LEU A 52 -6.56 13.16 13.23
N GLY A 53 -6.01 13.90 12.25
CA GLY A 53 -6.70 15.03 11.64
C GLY A 53 -7.96 14.63 10.86
N VAL A 54 -7.91 13.51 10.12
CA VAL A 54 -9.09 12.95 9.45
C VAL A 54 -10.14 12.48 10.48
N LEU A 55 -9.71 11.83 11.56
CA LEU A 55 -10.61 11.43 12.65
C LEU A 55 -11.25 12.65 13.31
N ALA A 56 -10.49 13.70 13.59
CA ALA A 56 -11.00 14.94 14.16
C ALA A 56 -12.03 15.61 13.23
N ALA A 57 -11.80 15.61 11.92
CA ALA A 57 -12.77 16.07 10.94
C ALA A 57 -14.08 15.25 10.98
N ALA A 58 -13.96 13.92 11.05
CA ALA A 58 -15.11 13.01 11.11
C ALA A 58 -15.93 13.16 12.39
N LEU A 59 -15.27 13.14 13.56
CA LEU A 59 -15.91 13.35 14.85
C LEU A 59 -16.50 14.76 14.96
N GLY A 60 -15.82 15.77 14.42
CA GLY A 60 -16.33 17.14 14.32
C GLY A 60 -17.62 17.22 13.50
N GLY A 61 -17.70 16.51 12.37
CA GLY A 61 -18.90 16.42 11.56
C GLY A 61 -20.07 15.76 12.28
N ILE A 62 -19.81 14.66 12.98
CA ILE A 62 -20.80 13.97 13.84
C ILE A 62 -21.29 14.89 14.97
N ALA A 63 -20.36 15.57 15.65
CA ALA A 63 -20.68 16.46 16.74
C ALA A 63 -21.48 17.69 16.27
N LEU A 64 -21.14 18.23 15.10
CA LEU A 64 -21.91 19.32 14.47
C LEU A 64 -23.33 18.87 14.13
N ALA A 65 -23.50 17.71 13.51
CA ALA A 65 -24.82 17.17 13.19
C ALA A 65 -25.65 16.88 14.44
N THR A 66 -25.00 16.44 15.52
CA THR A 66 -25.66 16.16 16.81
C THR A 66 -26.14 17.42 17.50
N ARG A 67 -25.31 18.48 17.52
CA ARG A 67 -25.65 19.77 18.15
C ARG A 67 -26.60 20.60 17.30
N THR A 68 -26.55 20.45 15.99
CA THR A 68 -27.34 21.24 15.04
C THR A 68 -27.91 20.32 13.97
N PRO A 69 -29.07 19.69 14.22
CA PRO A 69 -29.73 18.84 13.25
C PRO A 69 -29.94 19.56 11.92
N GLY A 70 -29.53 18.92 10.82
CA GLY A 70 -29.63 19.49 9.47
C GLY A 70 -28.46 20.39 9.06
N ALA A 71 -27.45 20.62 9.91
CA ALA A 71 -26.24 21.35 9.54
C ALA A 71 -25.39 20.58 8.51
N VAL A 72 -25.34 19.25 8.62
CA VAL A 72 -24.65 18.35 7.69
C VAL A 72 -25.68 17.72 6.74
N GLY A 73 -25.33 17.65 5.46
CA GLY A 73 -26.14 17.07 4.39
C GLY A 73 -26.14 15.54 4.38
N GLY A 74 -27.06 15.00 3.57
CA GLY A 74 -27.17 13.58 3.27
C GLY A 74 -27.79 12.71 4.36
N PRO A 75 -27.65 11.38 4.23
CA PRO A 75 -28.26 10.44 5.17
C PRO A 75 -27.66 10.54 6.57
N VAL A 76 -28.52 10.57 7.58
CA VAL A 76 -28.13 10.63 8.99
C VAL A 76 -28.74 9.43 9.72
N TRP A 77 -27.90 8.61 10.34
CA TRP A 77 -28.32 7.56 11.28
C TRP A 77 -28.47 8.14 12.69
N ARG A 78 -29.31 7.50 13.52
CA ARG A 78 -29.51 7.91 14.91
C ARG A 78 -29.09 6.78 15.84
N LEU A 79 -28.25 7.09 16.82
CA LEU A 79 -27.86 6.18 17.90
C LEU A 79 -28.05 6.91 19.23
N GLY A 80 -29.17 6.65 19.90
CA GLY A 80 -29.59 7.43 21.08
C GLY A 80 -29.69 8.92 20.74
N ARG A 81 -28.89 9.75 21.41
CA ARG A 81 -28.83 11.20 21.17
C ARG A 81 -27.89 11.61 20.03
N LEU A 82 -27.06 10.69 19.52
CA LEU A 82 -26.10 11.01 18.46
C LEU A 82 -26.76 11.02 17.10
N HIS A 83 -26.48 12.05 16.32
CA HIS A 83 -26.75 12.11 14.89
C HIS A 83 -25.48 11.76 14.15
N LEU A 84 -25.53 10.71 13.34
CA LEU A 84 -24.40 10.09 12.67
C LEU A 84 -24.54 10.29 11.15
N PRO A 85 -24.04 11.40 10.56
CA PRO A 85 -24.00 11.57 9.11
C PRO A 85 -23.19 10.45 8.47
N ALA A 86 -23.80 9.72 7.54
CA ALA A 86 -23.24 8.46 7.02
C ALA A 86 -21.81 8.63 6.50
N GLY A 87 -21.51 9.71 5.75
CA GLY A 87 -20.17 9.97 5.23
C GLY A 87 -19.11 10.11 6.33
N PHE A 88 -19.35 10.96 7.33
CA PHE A 88 -18.41 11.14 8.45
C PHE A 88 -18.33 9.90 9.35
N SER A 89 -19.44 9.19 9.56
CA SER A 89 -19.44 7.95 10.34
C SER A 89 -18.66 6.82 9.67
N VAL A 90 -18.79 6.65 8.35
CA VAL A 90 -17.97 5.71 7.57
C VAL A 90 -16.51 6.15 7.57
N THR A 91 -16.24 7.46 7.51
CA THR A 91 -14.87 8.00 7.61
C THR A 91 -14.21 7.58 8.93
N ALA A 92 -14.90 7.78 10.06
CA ALA A 92 -14.44 7.40 11.39
C ALA A 92 -14.29 5.88 11.54
N LEU A 93 -15.20 5.10 10.97
CA LEU A 93 -15.10 3.63 10.96
C LEU A 93 -13.82 3.16 10.25
N GLY A 94 -13.48 3.74 9.10
CA GLY A 94 -12.25 3.41 8.39
C GLY A 94 -10.99 3.71 9.21
N ILE A 95 -10.97 4.82 9.97
CA ILE A 95 -9.88 5.12 10.90
C ILE A 95 -9.83 4.09 12.03
N GLY A 96 -10.99 3.65 12.55
CA GLY A 96 -11.06 2.56 13.52
C GLY A 96 -10.43 1.25 13.00
N VAL A 97 -10.67 0.91 11.73
CA VAL A 97 -10.04 -0.26 11.07
C VAL A 97 -8.52 -0.10 10.96
N ILE A 98 -8.05 1.11 10.62
CA ILE A 98 -6.62 1.47 10.63
C ILE A 98 -6.01 1.27 12.02
N MET A 99 -6.63 1.82 13.06
CA MET A 99 -6.09 1.73 14.44
C MET A 99 -6.05 0.28 14.93
N ALA A 100 -7.03 -0.53 14.55
CA ALA A 100 -7.05 -1.96 14.86
C ALA A 100 -5.95 -2.76 14.14
N ALA A 101 -5.27 -2.20 13.13
CA ALA A 101 -4.18 -2.89 12.43
C ALA A 101 -2.90 -2.94 13.27
N ALA A 102 -2.66 -1.97 14.16
CA ALA A 102 -1.44 -1.91 14.98
C ALA A 102 -1.21 -3.16 15.86
N PRO A 103 -2.19 -3.68 16.64
CA PRO A 103 -1.99 -4.92 17.38
C PRO A 103 -1.82 -6.15 16.48
N VAL A 104 -2.49 -6.17 15.31
CA VAL A 104 -2.34 -7.25 14.32
C VAL A 104 -0.93 -7.24 13.73
N ASP A 105 -0.40 -6.06 13.47
CA ASP A 105 0.96 -5.83 12.96
C ASP A 105 2.03 -6.28 13.97
N ALA A 106 1.87 -5.90 15.23
CA ALA A 106 2.76 -6.35 16.30
C ALA A 106 2.77 -7.89 16.44
N TRP A 107 1.58 -8.52 16.40
CA TRP A 107 1.46 -9.98 16.39
C TRP A 107 2.12 -10.61 15.16
N TRP A 108 1.89 -10.02 13.98
CA TRP A 108 2.46 -10.48 12.72
C TRP A 108 3.99 -10.46 12.76
N HIS A 109 4.59 -9.35 13.19
CA HIS A 109 6.04 -9.22 13.31
C HIS A 109 6.66 -10.17 14.32
N ALA A 110 5.98 -10.42 15.45
CA ALA A 110 6.41 -11.44 16.40
C ALA A 110 6.36 -12.86 15.81
N THR A 111 5.49 -13.10 14.84
CA THR A 111 5.23 -14.43 14.25
C THR A 111 6.05 -14.70 12.98
N PHE A 112 6.18 -13.74 12.09
CA PHE A 112 6.82 -13.96 10.77
C PHE A 112 8.09 -13.14 10.58
N GLY A 113 8.35 -12.19 11.48
CA GLY A 113 9.40 -11.19 11.31
C GLY A 113 8.85 -9.91 10.72
N LYS A 114 9.71 -8.89 10.71
CA LYS A 114 9.32 -7.58 10.22
C LYS A 114 9.22 -7.61 8.69
N ASP A 115 8.12 -7.08 8.17
CA ASP A 115 7.81 -7.10 6.73
C ASP A 115 8.84 -6.32 5.91
N VAL A 116 9.12 -6.82 4.71
CA VAL A 116 9.94 -6.12 3.70
C VAL A 116 9.06 -5.47 2.63
N LEU A 117 7.78 -5.85 2.56
CA LEU A 117 6.79 -5.33 1.61
C LEU A 117 5.49 -4.92 2.29
N ILE A 118 4.74 -4.10 1.58
CA ILE A 118 3.46 -3.57 2.00
C ILE A 118 2.27 -4.54 1.88
N TRP A 119 2.52 -5.78 1.43
CA TRP A 119 1.47 -6.77 1.16
C TRP A 119 1.24 -7.78 2.29
N SER A 120 1.75 -7.50 3.48
CA SER A 120 1.39 -8.29 4.67
C SER A 120 -0.07 -8.05 5.07
N PRO A 121 -0.74 -9.02 5.71
CA PRO A 121 -2.11 -8.86 6.20
C PRO A 121 -2.38 -7.59 7.03
N PRO A 122 -1.52 -7.18 8.00
CA PRO A 122 -1.77 -5.93 8.73
C PRO A 122 -1.73 -4.69 7.83
N HIS A 123 -0.81 -4.60 6.87
CA HIS A 123 -0.77 -3.50 5.90
C HIS A 123 -1.99 -3.50 4.97
N LEU A 124 -2.46 -4.67 4.52
CA LEU A 124 -3.69 -4.77 3.73
C LEU A 124 -4.94 -4.34 4.53
N GLN A 125 -4.99 -4.65 5.83
CA GLN A 125 -6.02 -4.12 6.73
C GLN A 125 -5.94 -2.59 6.84
N LEU A 126 -4.73 -2.04 7.01
CA LEU A 126 -4.49 -0.60 7.03
C LEU A 126 -5.01 0.08 5.75
N HIS A 127 -4.70 -0.50 4.58
CA HIS A 127 -5.18 -0.01 3.28
C HIS A 127 -6.70 -0.13 3.11
N LEU A 128 -7.30 -1.22 3.61
CA LEU A 128 -8.76 -1.36 3.62
C LEU A 128 -9.41 -0.25 4.45
N GLY A 129 -8.92 0.00 5.66
CA GLY A 129 -9.40 1.08 6.51
C GLY A 129 -9.24 2.45 5.85
N ALA A 130 -8.08 2.69 5.22
CA ALA A 130 -7.80 3.91 4.47
C ALA A 130 -8.76 4.12 3.29
N GLY A 131 -9.08 3.05 2.54
CA GLY A 131 -10.07 3.08 1.46
C GLY A 131 -11.48 3.39 1.98
N ILE A 132 -11.90 2.76 3.09
CA ILE A 132 -13.18 3.03 3.75
C ILE A 132 -13.25 4.50 4.21
N THR A 133 -12.17 5.01 4.81
CA THR A 133 -12.05 6.41 5.24
C THR A 133 -12.25 7.37 4.08
N ALA A 134 -11.51 7.18 2.98
CA ALA A 134 -11.58 8.05 1.81
C ALA A 134 -12.95 7.95 1.11
N LEU A 135 -13.56 6.77 1.05
CA LEU A 135 -14.92 6.60 0.53
C LEU A 135 -15.97 7.32 1.42
N GLY A 136 -15.84 7.22 2.74
CA GLY A 136 -16.67 7.97 3.68
C GLY A 136 -16.58 9.48 3.47
N LEU A 137 -15.35 10.00 3.33
CA LEU A 137 -15.10 11.42 3.09
C LEU A 137 -15.67 11.85 1.72
N LEU A 138 -15.57 11.00 0.70
CA LEU A 138 -16.17 11.24 -0.62
C LEU A 138 -17.69 11.40 -0.51
N PHE A 139 -18.36 10.53 0.26
CA PHE A 139 -19.80 10.65 0.53
C PHE A 139 -20.14 11.90 1.36
N ALA A 140 -19.31 12.26 2.34
CA ALA A 140 -19.50 13.48 3.12
C ALA A 140 -19.45 14.73 2.22
N VAL A 141 -18.45 14.84 1.34
CA VAL A 141 -18.34 15.96 0.39
C VAL A 141 -19.47 15.93 -0.65
N ALA A 142 -19.85 14.76 -1.15
CA ALA A 142 -20.95 14.62 -2.09
C ALA A 142 -22.29 15.11 -1.51
N ALA A 143 -22.52 14.86 -0.22
CA ALA A 143 -23.72 15.27 0.49
C ALA A 143 -23.84 16.80 0.67
N GLU A 144 -22.73 17.54 0.60
CA GLU A 144 -22.70 19.00 0.74
C GLU A 144 -22.94 19.77 -0.55
N ARG A 145 -23.19 19.09 -1.66
CA ARG A 145 -23.45 19.74 -2.94
C ARG A 145 -24.60 20.76 -2.83
N GLY A 146 -24.36 22.00 -3.26
CA GLY A 146 -25.38 23.06 -3.22
C GLY A 146 -25.51 23.76 -1.87
N ARG A 147 -24.70 23.40 -0.87
CA ARG A 147 -24.79 23.93 0.50
C ARG A 147 -23.57 24.78 0.84
N GLY A 148 -23.77 25.90 1.55
CA GLY A 148 -22.68 26.76 2.02
C GLY A 148 -21.71 27.15 0.91
N VAL A 149 -20.39 26.98 1.13
CA VAL A 149 -19.36 27.27 0.11
C VAL A 149 -19.46 26.35 -1.10
N PHE A 150 -20.00 25.14 -0.93
CA PHE A 150 -20.22 24.14 -1.98
C PHE A 150 -21.48 24.41 -2.82
N ALA A 151 -22.19 25.52 -2.57
CA ALA A 151 -23.12 26.09 -3.54
C ALA A 151 -22.40 26.56 -4.81
N ARG A 152 -21.10 26.93 -4.71
CA ARG A 152 -20.25 27.20 -5.85
C ARG A 152 -19.81 25.87 -6.49
N PRO A 153 -20.26 25.53 -7.71
CA PRO A 153 -20.05 24.19 -8.26
C PRO A 153 -18.58 23.82 -8.44
N TRP A 154 -17.71 24.79 -8.69
CA TRP A 154 -16.28 24.55 -8.88
C TRP A 154 -15.58 24.16 -7.55
N LEU A 155 -15.97 24.75 -6.41
CA LEU A 155 -15.42 24.39 -5.09
C LEU A 155 -15.82 22.98 -4.70
N TRP A 156 -17.09 22.62 -4.93
CA TRP A 156 -17.56 21.25 -4.70
C TRP A 156 -16.83 20.23 -5.59
N ARG A 157 -16.67 20.55 -6.88
CA ARG A 157 -15.92 19.69 -7.81
C ARG A 157 -14.44 19.56 -7.40
N ALA A 158 -13.81 20.64 -6.95
CA ALA A 158 -12.43 20.61 -6.47
C ALA A 158 -12.28 19.73 -5.23
N ALA A 159 -13.19 19.84 -4.26
CA ALA A 159 -13.19 18.98 -3.07
C ALA A 159 -13.43 17.50 -3.41
N MET A 160 -14.41 17.20 -4.28
CA MET A 160 -14.64 15.85 -4.78
C MET A 160 -13.40 15.31 -5.51
N LEU A 161 -12.77 16.13 -6.35
CA LEU A 161 -11.56 15.75 -7.09
C LEU A 161 -10.39 15.48 -6.13
N ALA A 162 -10.21 16.27 -5.08
CA ALA A 162 -9.17 16.04 -4.08
C ALA A 162 -9.33 14.68 -3.38
N VAL A 163 -10.55 14.28 -2.98
CA VAL A 163 -10.79 12.94 -2.42
C VAL A 163 -10.56 11.84 -3.46
N LEU A 164 -10.96 12.07 -4.71
CA LEU A 164 -10.74 11.10 -5.79
C LEU A 164 -9.25 10.91 -6.10
N VAL A 165 -8.47 11.98 -6.08
CA VAL A 165 -7.01 11.93 -6.19
C VAL A 165 -6.42 11.10 -5.05
N ASP A 166 -6.87 11.31 -3.81
CA ASP A 166 -6.45 10.50 -2.65
C ASP A 166 -6.83 9.02 -2.81
N LEU A 167 -8.03 8.70 -3.29
CA LEU A 167 -8.44 7.32 -3.60
C LEU A 167 -7.59 6.67 -4.70
N VAL A 168 -7.23 7.41 -5.75
CA VAL A 168 -6.32 6.93 -6.79
C VAL A 168 -4.92 6.68 -6.20
N HIS A 169 -4.40 7.58 -5.36
CA HIS A 169 -3.14 7.36 -4.65
C HIS A 169 -3.18 6.09 -3.80
N ARG A 170 -4.23 5.89 -2.99
CA ARG A 170 -4.36 4.70 -2.14
C ARG A 170 -4.48 3.41 -2.95
N GLY A 171 -5.29 3.43 -4.00
CA GLY A 171 -5.47 2.28 -4.90
C GLY A 171 -4.23 1.97 -5.73
N HIS A 172 -3.40 2.96 -6.03
CA HIS A 172 -2.11 2.74 -6.67
C HIS A 172 -1.06 2.26 -5.68
N PHE A 173 -0.98 2.89 -4.50
CA PHE A 173 0.04 2.60 -3.51
C PHE A 173 -0.15 1.25 -2.84
N VAL A 174 -1.38 0.73 -2.72
CA VAL A 174 -1.56 -0.68 -2.34
C VAL A 174 -0.90 -1.61 -3.36
N LEU A 175 -0.67 -1.20 -4.61
CA LEU A 175 0.07 -1.96 -5.63
C LEU A 175 1.55 -1.58 -5.71
N ALA A 176 2.08 -0.91 -4.68
CA ALA A 176 3.48 -0.50 -4.57
C ALA A 176 4.46 -1.64 -4.88
N HIS A 177 4.21 -2.84 -4.35
CA HIS A 177 5.04 -4.03 -4.61
C HIS A 177 5.30 -4.27 -6.10
N TYR A 178 4.23 -4.26 -6.90
CA TYR A 178 4.26 -4.48 -8.36
C TYR A 178 4.82 -3.32 -9.17
N THR A 179 4.87 -2.14 -8.57
CA THR A 179 5.27 -0.92 -9.26
C THR A 179 6.68 -0.51 -8.92
N MET A 180 7.22 -0.98 -7.78
CA MET A 180 8.60 -0.77 -7.32
C MET A 180 9.54 -1.90 -7.75
N LEU A 181 9.02 -3.13 -7.90
CA LEU A 181 9.81 -4.28 -8.31
C LEU A 181 9.34 -4.72 -9.70
N ALA A 182 10.20 -4.56 -10.70
CA ALA A 182 9.88 -4.90 -12.08
C ALA A 182 9.55 -6.40 -12.29
N HIS A 183 10.10 -7.29 -11.45
CA HIS A 183 9.87 -8.75 -11.53
C HIS A 183 8.45 -9.13 -11.06
N SER A 184 7.96 -8.52 -9.98
CA SER A 184 6.66 -8.84 -9.41
C SER A 184 5.50 -8.38 -10.29
N ARG A 185 5.73 -7.47 -11.23
CA ARG A 185 4.76 -6.98 -12.23
C ARG A 185 4.44 -8.05 -13.29
N THR A 186 3.78 -9.14 -12.89
CA THR A 186 3.45 -10.27 -13.79
C THR A 186 2.24 -9.96 -14.69
N PRO A 187 2.17 -10.56 -15.91
CA PRO A 187 1.07 -10.32 -16.85
C PRO A 187 -0.30 -10.82 -16.36
N ASP A 188 -0.32 -11.74 -15.40
CA ASP A 188 -1.53 -12.41 -14.94
C ASP A 188 -2.18 -11.77 -13.71
N LEU A 189 -1.38 -11.26 -12.78
CA LEU A 189 -1.87 -10.71 -11.52
C LEU A 189 -1.96 -9.20 -11.55
N TYR A 190 -0.91 -8.49 -12.01
CA TYR A 190 -0.87 -7.04 -11.91
C TYR A 190 -2.00 -6.34 -12.70
N PRO A 191 -2.26 -6.68 -13.99
CA PRO A 191 -3.38 -6.09 -14.70
C PRO A 191 -4.74 -6.42 -14.11
N PHE A 192 -4.92 -7.63 -13.58
CA PHE A 192 -6.13 -8.03 -12.87
C PHE A 192 -6.38 -7.15 -11.64
N LEU A 193 -5.34 -6.89 -10.83
CA LEU A 193 -5.45 -6.04 -9.65
C LEU A 193 -5.79 -4.58 -10.00
N VAL A 194 -5.16 -4.03 -11.06
CA VAL A 194 -5.49 -2.67 -11.52
C VAL A 194 -6.91 -2.59 -12.07
N ALA A 195 -7.33 -3.58 -12.85
CA ALA A 195 -8.70 -3.68 -13.37
C ALA A 195 -9.74 -3.88 -12.25
N LEU A 196 -9.34 -4.50 -11.14
CA LEU A 196 -10.19 -4.65 -9.97
C LEU A 196 -10.36 -3.33 -9.20
N LEU A 197 -9.29 -2.54 -9.03
CA LEU A 197 -9.31 -1.35 -8.16
C LEU A 197 -9.69 -0.06 -8.89
N ALA A 198 -9.01 0.25 -10.00
CA ALA A 198 -9.09 1.59 -10.61
C ALA A 198 -10.46 1.90 -11.25
N PRO A 199 -11.10 1.00 -12.03
CA PRO A 199 -12.38 1.29 -12.66
C PRO A 199 -13.51 1.64 -11.68
N VAL A 200 -13.50 1.08 -10.45
CA VAL A 200 -14.50 1.42 -9.42
C VAL A 200 -14.48 2.93 -9.14
N VAL A 201 -13.30 3.47 -8.84
CA VAL A 201 -13.10 4.89 -8.49
C VAL A 201 -13.35 5.78 -9.71
N LEU A 202 -12.81 5.41 -10.86
CA LEU A 202 -12.86 6.23 -12.07
C LEU A 202 -14.27 6.29 -12.67
N VAL A 203 -15.01 5.18 -12.73
CA VAL A 203 -16.40 5.22 -13.18
C VAL A 203 -17.27 6.02 -12.21
N ALA A 204 -17.07 5.87 -10.90
CA ALA A 204 -17.79 6.65 -9.90
C ALA A 204 -17.53 8.15 -10.07
N ALA A 205 -16.27 8.54 -10.30
CA ALA A 205 -15.87 9.92 -10.60
C ALA A 205 -16.56 10.47 -11.87
N ALA A 206 -16.51 9.70 -12.97
CA ALA A 206 -17.12 10.10 -14.24
C ALA A 206 -18.62 10.37 -14.11
N ARG A 207 -19.30 9.50 -13.37
CA ARG A 207 -20.74 9.53 -13.15
C ARG A 207 -21.18 10.63 -12.18
N ALA A 208 -20.45 10.82 -11.08
CA ALA A 208 -20.84 11.74 -10.00
C ALA A 208 -20.40 13.19 -10.26
N VAL A 209 -19.19 13.38 -10.78
CA VAL A 209 -18.55 14.69 -10.93
C VAL A 209 -18.63 15.20 -12.37
N GLY A 210 -18.22 14.38 -13.33
CA GLY A 210 -18.27 14.71 -14.76
C GLY A 210 -17.35 13.82 -15.60
N PRO A 211 -17.54 13.76 -16.93
CA PRO A 211 -16.88 12.80 -17.81
C PRO A 211 -15.35 12.84 -17.74
N TRP A 212 -14.75 14.02 -17.56
CA TRP A 212 -13.30 14.23 -17.47
C TRP A 212 -12.72 14.18 -16.05
N ALA A 213 -13.56 14.02 -15.01
CA ALA A 213 -13.07 13.86 -13.64
C ALA A 213 -12.07 12.69 -13.45
N PRO A 214 -12.23 11.52 -14.09
CA PRO A 214 -11.25 10.43 -14.02
C PRO A 214 -9.87 10.85 -14.53
N THR A 215 -9.83 11.44 -15.73
CA THR A 215 -8.58 11.92 -16.34
C THR A 215 -7.91 12.97 -15.47
N LEU A 216 -8.66 13.95 -14.98
CA LEU A 216 -8.13 14.99 -14.09
C LEU A 216 -7.60 14.41 -12.77
N ALA A 217 -8.28 13.41 -12.19
CA ALA A 217 -7.82 12.76 -10.97
C ALA A 217 -6.50 12.02 -11.19
N CYS A 218 -6.38 11.27 -12.29
CA CYS A 218 -5.15 10.56 -12.64
C CYS A 218 -4.00 11.51 -13.03
N LEU A 219 -4.28 12.66 -13.66
CA LEU A 219 -3.27 13.67 -13.96
C LEU A 219 -2.77 14.38 -12.69
N ALA A 220 -3.68 14.73 -11.78
CA ALA A 220 -3.30 15.33 -10.50
C ALA A 220 -2.54 14.32 -9.62
N PHE A 221 -2.93 13.04 -9.63
CA PHE A 221 -2.15 11.95 -9.06
C PHE A 221 -0.74 11.88 -9.65
N LEU A 222 -0.61 11.90 -10.98
CA LEU A 222 0.70 11.86 -11.65
C LEU A 222 1.56 13.05 -11.24
N GLY A 223 0.98 14.26 -11.16
CA GLY A 223 1.70 15.45 -10.70
C GLY A 223 2.17 15.35 -9.25
N ALA A 224 1.33 14.82 -8.36
CA ALA A 224 1.70 14.61 -6.96
C ALA A 224 2.77 13.51 -6.81
N ALA A 225 2.64 12.39 -7.52
CA ALA A 225 3.65 11.33 -7.53
C ALA A 225 4.99 11.84 -8.08
N TRP A 226 4.97 12.67 -9.14
CA TRP A 226 6.17 13.31 -9.67
C TRP A 226 6.81 14.26 -8.65
N LEU A 227 6.01 15.08 -7.95
CA LEU A 227 6.52 15.94 -6.89
C LEU A 227 7.16 15.13 -5.75
N MET A 228 6.59 13.98 -5.40
CA MET A 228 7.18 13.07 -4.42
C MET A 228 8.51 12.49 -4.91
N ASP A 229 8.63 12.07 -6.17
CA ASP A 229 9.91 11.61 -6.75
C ASP A 229 10.98 12.71 -6.72
N VAL A 230 10.61 13.94 -7.10
CA VAL A 230 11.50 15.11 -7.04
C VAL A 230 11.94 15.35 -5.61
N MET A 231 11.02 15.35 -4.65
CA MET A 231 11.34 15.53 -3.23
C MET A 231 12.33 14.46 -2.78
N LEU A 232 12.04 13.17 -2.99
CA LEU A 232 12.90 12.06 -2.59
C LEU A 232 14.28 12.13 -3.24
N ARG A 233 14.36 12.56 -4.51
CA ARG A 233 15.63 12.79 -5.21
C ARG A 233 16.46 13.89 -4.55
N LEU A 234 15.83 14.98 -4.11
CA LEU A 234 16.52 16.11 -3.47
C LEU A 234 17.12 15.74 -2.11
N ILE A 235 16.55 14.75 -1.43
CA ILE A 235 17.05 14.26 -0.13
C ILE A 235 17.86 12.96 -0.24
N ASP A 236 18.20 12.51 -1.45
CA ASP A 236 18.97 11.29 -1.75
C ASP A 236 18.39 10.02 -1.12
N TYR A 237 17.06 9.93 -1.13
CA TYR A 237 16.34 8.71 -0.73
C TYR A 237 16.07 7.83 -1.95
N GLU A 238 15.92 6.54 -1.70
CA GLU A 238 15.41 5.58 -2.68
C GLU A 238 14.05 6.02 -3.20
N ARG A 239 13.90 5.92 -4.52
CA ARG A 239 12.76 6.44 -5.27
C ARG A 239 11.92 5.32 -5.82
N TYR A 240 10.67 5.66 -6.13
CA TYR A 240 9.73 4.76 -6.78
C TYR A 240 9.81 4.88 -8.30
N THR A 241 9.69 3.77 -8.98
CA THR A 241 9.43 3.75 -10.42
C THR A 241 8.03 4.32 -10.68
N LEU A 242 7.97 5.56 -11.16
CA LEU A 242 6.78 6.30 -11.61
C LEU A 242 6.06 5.59 -12.77
N THR A 243 5.38 4.47 -12.49
CA THR A 243 4.93 3.54 -13.53
C THR A 243 3.63 2.87 -13.13
N PRO A 244 2.54 3.63 -13.07
CA PRO A 244 1.60 3.52 -14.17
C PRO A 244 1.03 4.88 -14.57
N VAL A 245 1.03 5.16 -15.88
CA VAL A 245 0.34 6.31 -16.46
C VAL A 245 -1.15 6.00 -16.50
N LEU A 246 -1.81 5.94 -15.34
CA LEU A 246 -3.27 5.74 -15.25
C LEU A 246 -4.05 6.83 -16.01
N ALA A 247 -3.41 7.98 -16.28
CA ALA A 247 -3.99 9.09 -17.02
C ALA A 247 -4.43 8.71 -18.45
N VAL A 248 -3.65 7.90 -19.17
CA VAL A 248 -3.98 7.48 -20.55
C VAL A 248 -5.21 6.55 -20.61
N PRO A 249 -5.28 5.43 -19.86
CA PRO A 249 -6.49 4.62 -19.82
C PRO A 249 -7.67 5.36 -19.15
N ALA A 250 -7.44 6.28 -18.21
CA ALA A 250 -8.49 7.14 -17.68
C ALA A 250 -9.06 8.10 -18.75
N ALA A 251 -8.24 8.58 -19.69
CA ALA A 251 -8.69 9.38 -20.83
C ALA A 251 -9.61 8.59 -21.76
N ALA A 252 -9.30 7.31 -22.01
CA ALA A 252 -10.18 6.42 -22.78
C ALA A 252 -11.54 6.23 -22.11
N LEU A 253 -11.56 5.99 -20.79
CA LEU A 253 -12.78 5.92 -19.98
C LEU A 253 -13.56 7.25 -20.04
N SER A 254 -12.88 8.37 -19.85
CA SER A 254 -13.47 9.71 -19.92
C SER A 254 -14.10 10.00 -21.28
N LEU A 255 -13.46 9.59 -22.38
CA LEU A 255 -13.97 9.76 -23.73
C LEU A 255 -15.27 8.97 -23.95
N VAL A 256 -15.36 7.73 -23.46
CA VAL A 256 -16.61 6.95 -23.54
C VAL A 256 -17.75 7.68 -22.82
N PHE A 257 -17.50 8.24 -21.63
CA PHE A 257 -18.49 9.03 -20.89
C PHE A 257 -18.85 10.34 -21.60
N GLN A 258 -17.87 11.00 -22.23
CA GLN A 258 -18.08 12.23 -23.00
C GLN A 258 -18.98 11.97 -24.21
N VAL A 259 -18.68 10.93 -25.00
CA VAL A 259 -19.46 10.53 -26.19
C VAL A 259 -20.86 10.07 -25.81
N ALA A 260 -21.01 9.34 -24.69
CA ALA A 260 -22.32 8.90 -24.22
C ALA A 260 -23.25 10.07 -23.85
N GLY A 261 -22.71 11.24 -23.51
CA GLY A 261 -23.48 12.46 -23.22
C GLY A 261 -24.60 12.23 -22.20
N ARG A 262 -25.85 12.41 -22.60
CA ARG A 262 -27.03 12.19 -21.74
C ARG A 262 -27.20 10.73 -21.30
N ARG A 263 -26.64 9.76 -22.01
CA ARG A 263 -26.71 8.33 -21.69
C ARG A 263 -25.71 7.88 -20.63
N ARG A 264 -24.85 8.77 -20.12
CA ARG A 264 -23.87 8.50 -19.04
C ARG A 264 -24.45 7.85 -17.77
N GLY A 265 -25.77 7.97 -17.57
CA GLY A 265 -26.50 7.33 -16.48
C GLY A 265 -26.66 5.81 -16.63
N ARG A 266 -26.43 5.22 -17.80
CA ARG A 266 -26.71 3.80 -18.09
C ARG A 266 -25.56 2.88 -17.65
N ALA A 267 -25.90 1.70 -17.14
CA ALA A 267 -24.91 0.72 -16.66
C ALA A 267 -23.97 0.22 -17.77
N TRP A 268 -24.50 0.01 -18.98
CA TRP A 268 -23.68 -0.43 -20.12
C TRP A 268 -22.60 0.58 -20.53
N VAL A 269 -22.81 1.89 -20.30
CA VAL A 269 -21.78 2.92 -20.55
C VAL A 269 -20.63 2.75 -19.57
N ALA A 270 -20.93 2.50 -18.30
CA ALA A 270 -19.91 2.24 -17.28
C ALA A 270 -19.10 0.98 -17.58
N VAL A 271 -19.78 -0.11 -18.00
CA VAL A 271 -19.12 -1.34 -18.44
C VAL A 271 -18.22 -1.10 -19.65
N GLY A 272 -18.73 -0.42 -20.69
CA GLY A 272 -17.93 -0.08 -21.87
C GLY A 272 -16.73 0.81 -21.56
N ALA A 273 -16.89 1.78 -20.64
CA ALA A 273 -15.83 2.67 -20.23
C ALA A 273 -14.75 1.96 -19.40
N ALA A 274 -15.14 1.00 -18.56
CA ALA A 274 -14.20 0.16 -17.81
C ALA A 274 -13.46 -0.85 -18.72
N LEU A 275 -14.11 -1.38 -19.76
CA LEU A 275 -13.45 -2.17 -20.79
C LEU A 275 -12.44 -1.33 -21.58
N ALA A 276 -12.81 -0.10 -21.97
CA ALA A 276 -11.90 0.83 -22.65
C ALA A 276 -10.68 1.16 -21.78
N PHE A 277 -10.89 1.45 -20.48
CA PHE A 277 -9.81 1.62 -19.52
C PHE A 277 -8.90 0.39 -19.48
N THR A 278 -9.48 -0.80 -19.27
CA THR A 278 -8.72 -2.04 -19.06
C THR A 278 -7.91 -2.42 -20.29
N GLY A 279 -8.49 -2.30 -21.49
CA GLY A 279 -7.80 -2.57 -22.74
C GLY A 279 -6.65 -1.59 -23.00
N VAL A 280 -6.88 -0.30 -22.83
CA VAL A 280 -5.81 0.71 -23.00
C VAL A 280 -4.72 0.56 -21.95
N PHE A 281 -5.09 0.22 -20.70
CA PHE A 281 -4.14 -0.07 -19.64
C PHE A 281 -3.25 -1.25 -20.02
N LEU A 282 -3.82 -2.38 -20.43
CA LEU A 282 -3.07 -3.56 -20.87
C LEU A 282 -2.09 -3.23 -22.01
N VAL A 283 -2.53 -2.49 -23.03
CA VAL A 283 -1.65 -2.07 -24.14
C VAL A 283 -0.50 -1.20 -23.63
N THR A 284 -0.81 -0.22 -22.78
CA THR A 284 0.19 0.69 -22.19
C THR A 284 1.20 -0.08 -21.34
N GLU A 285 0.74 -1.07 -20.58
CA GLU A 285 1.57 -1.91 -19.72
C GLU A 285 2.46 -2.87 -20.50
N VAL A 286 1.94 -3.53 -21.53
CA VAL A 286 2.74 -4.39 -22.42
C VAL A 286 3.84 -3.56 -23.10
N ALA A 287 3.50 -2.36 -23.57
CA ALA A 287 4.46 -1.41 -24.12
C ALA A 287 5.52 -1.01 -23.09
N TRP A 288 5.09 -0.66 -21.87
CA TRP A 288 5.98 -0.28 -20.79
C TRP A 288 6.94 -1.41 -20.41
N MET A 289 6.44 -2.63 -20.25
CA MET A 289 7.25 -3.78 -19.91
C MET A 289 8.23 -4.15 -21.02
N ARG A 290 7.83 -4.04 -22.29
CA ARG A 290 8.72 -4.32 -23.41
C ARG A 290 9.81 -3.27 -23.59
N TRP A 291 9.47 -1.98 -23.53
CA TRP A 291 10.39 -0.90 -23.92
C TRP A 291 10.96 -0.12 -22.74
N GLY A 292 10.16 0.16 -21.71
CA GLY A 292 10.60 0.89 -20.52
C GLY A 292 11.38 0.01 -19.55
N VAL A 293 10.88 -1.21 -19.30
CA VAL A 293 11.47 -2.14 -18.33
C VAL A 293 12.42 -3.15 -19.00
N SER A 294 12.37 -3.29 -20.33
CA SER A 294 13.15 -4.28 -21.09
C SER A 294 12.88 -5.74 -20.65
N ARG A 295 11.64 -6.02 -20.27
CA ARG A 295 11.15 -7.31 -19.78
C ARG A 295 9.80 -7.64 -20.41
N PRO A 296 9.79 -8.01 -21.70
CA PRO A 296 8.54 -8.27 -22.39
C PRO A 296 7.78 -9.40 -21.70
N TRP A 297 6.49 -9.18 -21.45
CA TRP A 297 5.61 -10.24 -20.98
C TRP A 297 5.40 -11.32 -22.05
N SER A 298 5.31 -12.57 -21.62
CA SER A 298 4.91 -13.67 -22.48
C SER A 298 3.49 -13.46 -23.00
N LEU A 299 3.31 -13.59 -24.31
CA LEU A 299 2.01 -13.43 -24.95
C LEU A 299 1.03 -14.51 -24.47
N ASP A 300 1.48 -15.74 -24.26
CA ASP A 300 0.63 -16.85 -23.83
C ASP A 300 0.06 -16.61 -22.43
N LEU A 301 0.89 -16.14 -21.49
CA LEU A 301 0.45 -15.78 -20.14
C LEU A 301 -0.53 -14.60 -20.15
N LEU A 302 -0.24 -13.60 -20.98
CA LEU A 302 -1.13 -12.44 -21.15
C LEU A 302 -2.51 -12.86 -21.70
N LEU A 303 -2.54 -13.69 -22.74
CA LEU A 303 -3.78 -14.19 -23.34
C LEU A 303 -4.56 -15.09 -22.36
N ALA A 304 -3.87 -15.93 -21.59
CA ALA A 304 -4.49 -16.76 -20.55
C ALA A 304 -5.13 -15.91 -19.43
N ALA A 305 -4.50 -14.79 -19.06
CA ALA A 305 -5.00 -13.90 -18.01
C ALA A 305 -6.05 -12.88 -18.48
N LEU A 306 -6.15 -12.66 -19.79
CA LEU A 306 -7.02 -11.64 -20.38
C LEU A 306 -8.50 -11.79 -19.96
N PRO A 307 -9.13 -12.99 -20.00
CA PRO A 307 -10.53 -13.13 -19.59
C PRO A 307 -10.76 -12.69 -18.15
N ARG A 308 -9.90 -13.11 -17.22
CA ARG A 308 -9.98 -12.74 -15.79
C ARG A 308 -9.87 -11.23 -15.61
N THR A 309 -8.91 -10.61 -16.30
CA THR A 309 -8.67 -9.16 -16.22
C THR A 309 -9.85 -8.36 -16.77
N LEU A 310 -10.42 -8.77 -17.91
CA LEU A 310 -11.59 -8.12 -18.50
C LEU A 310 -12.85 -8.29 -17.62
N ILE A 311 -13.08 -9.48 -17.05
CA ILE A 311 -14.20 -9.72 -16.13
C ILE A 311 -14.07 -8.84 -14.89
N ALA A 312 -12.87 -8.72 -14.32
CA ALA A 312 -12.61 -7.82 -13.21
C ALA A 312 -12.92 -6.36 -13.57
N GLY A 313 -12.43 -5.89 -14.72
CA GLY A 313 -12.73 -4.55 -15.22
C GLY A 313 -14.23 -4.28 -15.41
N VAL A 314 -14.97 -5.23 -15.99
CA VAL A 314 -16.43 -5.13 -16.15
C VAL A 314 -17.14 -5.06 -14.80
N GLY A 315 -16.79 -5.97 -13.86
CA GLY A 315 -17.35 -6.01 -12.52
C GLY A 315 -17.10 -4.70 -11.77
N SER A 316 -15.85 -4.23 -11.79
CA SER A 316 -15.44 -2.98 -11.14
C SER A 316 -16.08 -1.75 -11.78
N GLY A 317 -16.24 -1.72 -13.10
CA GLY A 317 -17.00 -0.69 -13.79
C GLY A 317 -18.47 -0.64 -13.35
N TRP A 318 -19.10 -1.79 -13.19
CA TRP A 318 -20.48 -1.86 -12.69
C TRP A 318 -20.57 -1.45 -11.21
N VAL A 319 -19.64 -1.86 -10.36
CA VAL A 319 -19.57 -1.39 -8.95
C VAL A 319 -19.39 0.14 -8.91
N GLY A 320 -18.50 0.70 -9.74
CA GLY A 320 -18.32 2.14 -9.87
C GLY A 320 -19.58 2.87 -10.35
N TRP A 321 -20.39 2.24 -11.22
CA TRP A 321 -21.70 2.76 -11.61
C TRP A 321 -22.67 2.85 -10.43
N VAL A 322 -22.72 1.82 -9.59
CA VAL A 322 -23.54 1.80 -8.37
C VAL A 322 -23.08 2.89 -7.40
N VAL A 323 -21.78 2.94 -7.08
CA VAL A 323 -21.20 3.93 -6.17
C VAL A 323 -21.45 5.36 -6.68
N GLY A 324 -21.19 5.63 -7.95
CA GLY A 324 -21.46 6.94 -8.56
C GLY A 324 -22.94 7.32 -8.57
N GLY A 325 -23.84 6.35 -8.66
CA GLY A 325 -25.29 6.56 -8.51
C GLY A 325 -25.65 7.03 -7.10
N PHE A 326 -25.13 6.33 -6.07
CA PHE A 326 -25.33 6.74 -4.68
C PHE A 326 -24.68 8.10 -4.36
N LEU A 327 -23.51 8.41 -4.91
CA LEU A 327 -22.88 9.73 -4.77
C LEU A 327 -23.75 10.86 -5.36
N ARG A 328 -24.42 10.62 -6.51
CA ARG A 328 -25.33 11.62 -7.11
C ARG A 328 -26.54 11.94 -6.25
N VAL A 329 -27.01 10.98 -5.46
CA VAL A 329 -28.17 11.14 -4.57
C VAL A 329 -27.77 11.37 -3.12
N ALA A 330 -26.46 11.50 -2.83
CA ALA A 330 -25.95 11.69 -1.47
C ALA A 330 -26.46 12.97 -0.79
N VAL A 331 -26.83 13.99 -1.58
CA VAL A 331 -27.45 15.24 -1.06
C VAL A 331 -28.85 15.01 -0.50
N ALA A 332 -29.53 13.93 -0.92
CA ALA A 332 -30.92 13.70 -0.59
C ALA A 332 -31.09 13.15 0.84
N PRO A 333 -32.07 13.65 1.62
CA PRO A 333 -32.35 13.12 2.96
C PRO A 333 -32.75 11.65 2.93
N THR A 334 -32.55 10.97 4.08
CA THR A 334 -33.02 9.60 4.30
C THR A 334 -34.53 9.52 4.06
N GLY A 335 -34.98 8.56 3.25
CA GLY A 335 -36.41 8.34 2.97
C GLY A 335 -37.01 9.16 1.81
N SER A 336 -36.25 10.10 1.21
CA SER A 336 -36.69 10.94 0.07
C SER A 336 -37.05 10.18 -1.22
N GLY A 337 -36.70 8.89 -1.32
CA GLY A 337 -36.89 8.11 -2.54
C GLY A 337 -35.89 8.42 -3.66
N ALA A 338 -34.92 9.33 -3.46
CA ALA A 338 -33.95 9.72 -4.48
C ALA A 338 -33.15 8.54 -5.06
N ALA A 339 -32.68 7.62 -4.19
CA ALA A 339 -32.03 6.39 -4.64
C ALA A 339 -32.96 5.50 -5.46
N ALA A 340 -34.26 5.44 -5.11
CA ALA A 340 -35.22 4.69 -5.90
C ALA A 340 -35.43 5.33 -7.28
N ALA A 341 -35.48 6.66 -7.38
CA ALA A 341 -35.54 7.35 -8.67
C ALA A 341 -34.28 7.09 -9.52
N GLU A 342 -33.10 7.14 -8.91
CA GLU A 342 -31.81 6.93 -9.59
C GLU A 342 -31.66 5.51 -10.18
N PHE A 343 -32.12 4.49 -9.45
CA PHE A 343 -32.02 3.07 -9.87
C PHE A 343 -33.34 2.51 -10.45
N GLY A 344 -34.37 3.35 -10.62
CA GLY A 344 -35.67 2.96 -11.17
C GLY A 344 -36.48 2.01 -10.27
N GLY A 345 -36.30 2.09 -8.95
CA GLY A 345 -37.10 1.41 -7.93
C GLY A 345 -36.34 1.17 -6.63
N ARG A 346 -37.06 1.07 -5.49
CA ARG A 346 -36.45 0.76 -4.18
C ARG A 346 -35.80 -0.62 -4.16
N GLY A 347 -36.47 -1.63 -4.74
CA GLY A 347 -35.93 -2.99 -4.85
C GLY A 347 -34.66 -3.04 -5.71
N ARG A 348 -34.65 -2.31 -6.83
CA ARG A 348 -33.47 -2.20 -7.71
C ARG A 348 -32.30 -1.50 -7.04
N ALA A 349 -32.54 -0.42 -6.28
CA ALA A 349 -31.49 0.25 -5.52
C ALA A 349 -30.85 -0.68 -4.47
N ARG A 350 -31.67 -1.44 -3.73
CA ARG A 350 -31.19 -2.43 -2.76
C ARG A 350 -30.42 -3.57 -3.42
N ALA A 351 -30.94 -4.12 -4.51
CA ALA A 351 -30.28 -5.17 -5.29
C ALA A 351 -28.94 -4.69 -5.88
N ALA A 352 -28.88 -3.45 -6.37
CA ALA A 352 -27.64 -2.85 -6.87
C ALA A 352 -26.59 -2.70 -5.75
N ALA A 353 -26.99 -2.21 -4.57
CA ALA A 353 -26.10 -2.10 -3.41
C ALA A 353 -25.59 -3.48 -2.94
N ALA A 354 -26.50 -4.46 -2.80
CA ALA A 354 -26.14 -5.82 -2.39
C ALA A 354 -25.22 -6.50 -3.42
N GLY A 355 -25.53 -6.35 -4.71
CA GLY A 355 -24.69 -6.86 -5.80
C GLY A 355 -23.31 -6.20 -5.82
N ALA A 356 -23.21 -4.90 -5.54
CA ALA A 356 -21.94 -4.20 -5.50
C ALA A 356 -21.06 -4.69 -4.33
N LEU A 357 -21.66 -4.92 -3.16
CA LEU A 357 -20.98 -5.51 -2.02
C LEU A 357 -20.53 -6.95 -2.33
N ALA A 358 -21.41 -7.79 -2.89
CA ALA A 358 -21.09 -9.16 -3.25
C ALA A 358 -19.95 -9.23 -4.29
N LEU A 359 -19.99 -8.40 -5.33
CA LEU A 359 -18.92 -8.33 -6.33
C LEU A 359 -17.61 -7.79 -5.75
N SER A 360 -17.66 -6.85 -4.81
CA SER A 360 -16.46 -6.34 -4.13
C SER A 360 -15.81 -7.45 -3.29
N VAL A 361 -16.62 -8.20 -2.53
CA VAL A 361 -16.14 -9.35 -1.76
C VAL A 361 -15.60 -10.44 -2.68
N LEU A 362 -16.32 -10.81 -3.74
CA LEU A 362 -15.88 -11.80 -4.73
C LEU A 362 -14.57 -11.39 -5.42
N GLY A 363 -14.44 -10.11 -5.77
CA GLY A 363 -13.24 -9.56 -6.37
C GLY A 363 -12.04 -9.65 -5.43
N LEU A 364 -12.22 -9.27 -4.16
CA LEU A 364 -11.19 -9.39 -3.12
C LEU A 364 -10.84 -10.85 -2.83
N THR A 365 -11.80 -11.76 -2.75
CA THR A 365 -11.49 -13.19 -2.57
C THR A 365 -10.80 -13.77 -3.78
N ALA A 366 -11.09 -13.26 -4.99
CA ALA A 366 -10.39 -13.66 -6.20
C ALA A 366 -8.94 -13.13 -6.26
N THR A 367 -8.52 -12.19 -5.40
CA THR A 367 -7.09 -11.84 -5.27
C THR A 367 -6.34 -12.81 -4.36
N TYR A 368 -7.03 -13.70 -3.64
CA TYR A 368 -6.41 -14.64 -2.73
C TYR A 368 -5.59 -15.70 -3.47
N ALA A 369 -4.28 -15.54 -3.42
CA ALA A 369 -3.29 -16.51 -3.87
C ALA A 369 -2.45 -16.93 -2.67
N PRO A 370 -2.85 -17.99 -1.92
CA PRO A 370 -2.14 -18.37 -0.71
C PRO A 370 -0.73 -18.84 -1.04
N GLN A 371 0.23 -18.31 -0.28
CA GLN A 371 1.62 -18.76 -0.34
C GLN A 371 1.70 -20.25 -0.05
N ARG A 372 2.34 -21.01 -0.94
CA ARG A 372 2.64 -22.43 -0.71
C ARG A 372 4.12 -22.57 -0.40
N TYR A 373 4.42 -22.95 0.84
CA TYR A 373 5.80 -23.20 1.24
C TYR A 373 6.18 -24.64 0.91
N GLY A 374 7.27 -24.82 0.18
CA GLY A 374 7.93 -26.12 0.07
C GLY A 374 8.71 -26.47 1.34
N PRO A 375 9.39 -27.63 1.37
CA PRO A 375 10.26 -27.99 2.49
C PRO A 375 11.38 -26.95 2.68
N PRO A 376 12.03 -26.87 3.85
CA PRO A 376 13.19 -26.02 4.05
C PRO A 376 14.26 -26.26 2.97
N MET A 377 14.89 -25.19 2.48
CA MET A 377 15.89 -25.27 1.43
C MET A 377 17.21 -25.85 1.97
N THR A 378 17.85 -26.67 1.16
CA THR A 378 19.22 -27.14 1.38
C THR A 378 20.23 -26.05 1.02
N VAL A 379 21.44 -26.13 1.57
CA VAL A 379 22.56 -25.22 1.23
C VAL A 379 22.84 -25.23 -0.28
N ALA A 380 22.71 -26.38 -0.93
CA ALA A 380 22.90 -26.52 -2.37
C ALA A 380 21.80 -25.79 -3.18
N GLU A 381 20.53 -25.89 -2.77
CA GLU A 381 19.42 -25.18 -3.42
C GLU A 381 19.55 -23.65 -3.30
N LEU A 382 20.14 -23.16 -2.20
CA LEU A 382 20.36 -21.73 -1.99
C LEU A 382 21.39 -21.13 -2.95
N LYS A 383 22.24 -21.96 -3.58
CA LYS A 383 23.32 -21.55 -4.49
C LYS A 383 24.11 -20.38 -3.91
N LEU A 384 24.74 -20.61 -2.76
CA LEU A 384 25.48 -19.57 -2.06
C LEU A 384 26.66 -19.08 -2.90
N GLU A 385 26.82 -17.76 -3.03
CA GLU A 385 27.87 -17.12 -3.82
C GLU A 385 28.48 -15.90 -3.10
N PRO A 386 29.74 -15.53 -3.42
CA PRO A 386 30.36 -14.33 -2.89
C PRO A 386 29.64 -13.06 -3.31
N ALA A 387 29.27 -12.22 -2.33
CA ALA A 387 28.68 -10.91 -2.53
C ALA A 387 29.64 -9.84 -1.99
N PRO A 388 30.53 -9.27 -2.84
CA PRO A 388 31.51 -8.27 -2.41
C PRO A 388 30.89 -6.90 -2.14
N VAL A 389 29.71 -6.63 -2.70
CA VAL A 389 28.94 -5.38 -2.52
C VAL A 389 27.46 -5.74 -2.45
N PHE A 390 26.77 -5.23 -1.44
CA PHE A 390 25.32 -5.32 -1.31
C PHE A 390 24.82 -4.22 -0.35
N PRO A 391 23.58 -3.75 -0.50
CA PRO A 391 22.96 -2.85 0.48
C PRO A 391 22.71 -3.62 1.79
N TYR A 392 23.22 -3.10 2.92
CA TYR A 392 23.05 -3.77 4.21
C TYR A 392 21.57 -3.90 4.63
N THR A 393 20.69 -3.06 4.09
CA THR A 393 19.24 -3.06 4.35
C THR A 393 18.52 -4.28 3.77
N GLU A 394 19.13 -4.95 2.79
CA GLU A 394 18.60 -6.20 2.19
C GLU A 394 19.12 -7.46 2.88
N ALA A 395 20.09 -7.32 3.79
CA ALA A 395 20.70 -8.46 4.45
C ALA A 395 19.79 -9.01 5.56
N ILE A 396 19.46 -10.31 5.52
CA ILE A 396 18.52 -10.90 6.48
C ILE A 396 19.00 -10.82 7.94
N PHE A 397 20.32 -10.81 8.15
CA PHE A 397 20.93 -10.70 9.48
C PHE A 397 20.72 -9.32 10.10
N TRP A 398 20.35 -8.30 9.31
CA TRP A 398 20.04 -6.95 9.79
C TRP A 398 18.98 -6.99 10.90
N ASN A 399 18.03 -7.93 10.81
CA ASN A 399 16.98 -8.08 11.81
C ASN A 399 17.51 -8.51 13.19
N ALA A 400 18.68 -9.16 13.27
CA ALA A 400 19.31 -9.52 14.54
C ALA A 400 19.71 -8.28 15.35
N PHE A 401 19.99 -7.15 14.69
CA PHE A 401 20.40 -5.92 15.39
C PHE A 401 19.29 -5.30 16.24
N PHE A 402 18.03 -5.65 15.95
CA PHE A 402 16.87 -5.17 16.73
C PHE A 402 16.45 -6.14 17.83
N ALA A 403 17.06 -7.32 17.90
CA ALA A 403 16.74 -8.30 18.92
C ALA A 403 17.36 -7.90 20.27
N ALA A 404 16.66 -8.21 21.34
CA ALA A 404 17.09 -7.84 22.69
C ALA A 404 18.46 -8.46 23.01
N GLY A 405 19.37 -7.62 23.51
CA GLY A 405 20.69 -8.06 23.95
C GLY A 405 21.76 -8.20 22.86
N TRP A 406 21.46 -7.90 21.59
CA TRP A 406 22.49 -7.78 20.57
C TRP A 406 23.55 -6.70 20.93
N PRO A 407 24.86 -6.92 20.67
CA PRO A 407 25.51 -8.14 20.17
C PRO A 407 25.99 -9.10 21.27
N PHE A 408 25.73 -8.82 22.54
CA PHE A 408 26.42 -9.45 23.68
C PHE A 408 25.64 -10.54 24.42
N ALA A 409 24.35 -10.73 24.12
CA ALA A 409 23.57 -11.81 24.70
C ALA A 409 24.04 -13.18 24.20
N ALA A 410 24.11 -14.18 25.08
CA ALA A 410 24.51 -15.53 24.70
C ALA A 410 23.58 -16.17 23.65
N GLY A 411 22.29 -15.79 23.66
CA GLY A 411 21.28 -16.23 22.70
C GLY A 411 20.46 -15.05 22.18
N VAL A 412 20.30 -14.99 20.87
CA VAL A 412 19.51 -13.98 20.17
C VAL A 412 18.55 -14.68 19.23
N GLU A 413 17.26 -14.45 19.38
CA GLU A 413 16.24 -14.92 18.43
C GLU A 413 15.74 -13.76 17.58
N ALA A 414 15.70 -13.97 16.27
CA ALA A 414 15.19 -13.00 15.32
C ALA A 414 14.38 -13.71 14.23
N ARG A 415 13.53 -12.94 13.53
CA ARG A 415 12.78 -13.42 12.36
C ARG A 415 12.95 -12.46 11.20
N SER A 416 12.98 -13.00 9.99
CA SER A 416 13.08 -12.23 8.75
C SER A 416 12.12 -12.75 7.69
N GLU A 417 11.47 -11.83 7.00
CA GLU A 417 10.83 -12.13 5.73
C GLU A 417 11.83 -11.82 4.62
N GLY A 418 12.16 -12.80 3.78
CA GLY A 418 12.95 -12.61 2.57
C GLY A 418 12.05 -12.70 1.34
N ILE A 419 12.30 -11.84 0.35
CA ILE A 419 11.56 -11.88 -0.92
C ILE A 419 12.48 -12.48 -1.97
N ILE A 420 11.94 -13.40 -2.76
CA ILE A 420 12.69 -14.18 -3.76
C ILE A 420 13.21 -13.32 -4.92
N ASP A 421 12.74 -12.09 -5.09
CA ASP A 421 13.02 -11.24 -6.27
C ASP A 421 14.27 -10.35 -6.17
N GLY A 422 14.96 -10.35 -5.03
CA GLY A 422 16.17 -9.54 -4.75
C GLY A 422 17.47 -10.34 -4.81
N LEU A 423 17.55 -11.35 -5.70
CA LEU A 423 18.72 -12.21 -5.78
C LEU A 423 19.91 -11.48 -6.45
N PRO A 424 21.15 -11.71 -5.97
CA PRO A 424 21.49 -12.55 -4.83
C PRO A 424 21.22 -11.85 -3.48
N MET A 425 20.55 -12.55 -2.56
CA MET A 425 20.14 -11.97 -1.26
C MET A 425 21.23 -12.19 -0.19
N PRO A 426 21.71 -11.16 0.52
CA PRO A 426 22.76 -11.32 1.53
C PRO A 426 22.27 -12.10 2.75
N VAL A 427 22.96 -13.19 3.08
CA VAL A 427 22.62 -14.11 4.18
C VAL A 427 23.71 -14.27 5.23
N GLY A 428 24.83 -13.57 5.09
CA GLY A 428 25.95 -13.73 6.00
C GLY A 428 25.76 -13.05 7.36
N PRO A 429 26.46 -13.55 8.40
CA PRO A 429 26.51 -12.88 9.69
C PRO A 429 27.32 -11.58 9.63
N ALA A 430 27.10 -10.74 10.63
CA ALA A 430 27.80 -9.47 10.78
C ALA A 430 28.30 -9.25 12.21
N TRP A 431 29.33 -8.42 12.35
CA TRP A 431 29.75 -7.84 13.63
C TRP A 431 29.93 -6.33 13.47
N CYS A 432 29.45 -5.57 14.44
CA CYS A 432 29.49 -4.11 14.39
C CYS A 432 30.22 -3.53 15.59
N ALA A 433 30.85 -2.39 15.39
CA ALA A 433 31.44 -1.58 16.45
C ALA A 433 31.07 -0.09 16.25
N PRO A 434 31.10 0.73 17.32
CA PRO A 434 30.73 2.15 17.23
C PRO A 434 31.65 2.97 16.30
N THR A 435 32.89 2.53 16.10
CA THR A 435 33.88 3.21 15.25
C THR A 435 34.63 2.23 14.38
N GLU A 436 35.18 2.72 13.28
CA GLU A 436 36.03 1.92 12.39
C GLU A 436 37.25 1.33 13.13
N ALA A 437 37.88 2.10 14.00
CA ALA A 437 39.03 1.67 14.79
C ALA A 437 38.67 0.55 15.79
N ALA A 438 37.51 0.66 16.43
CA ALA A 438 37.00 -0.39 17.33
C ALA A 438 36.69 -1.67 16.55
N LEU A 439 36.08 -1.54 15.35
CA LEU A 439 35.83 -2.67 14.48
C LEU A 439 37.15 -3.34 14.05
N ALA A 440 38.13 -2.55 13.61
CA ALA A 440 39.43 -3.05 13.17
C ALA A 440 40.19 -3.77 14.29
N THR A 441 40.04 -3.33 15.54
CA THR A 441 40.65 -3.97 16.71
C THR A 441 39.97 -5.30 17.05
N ALA A 442 38.64 -5.36 17.02
CA ALA A 442 37.89 -6.56 17.40
C ALA A 442 37.90 -7.65 16.32
N LEU A 443 37.84 -7.28 15.04
CA LEU A 443 37.61 -8.20 13.92
C LEU A 443 38.61 -9.37 13.82
N PRO A 444 39.93 -9.22 14.10
CA PRO A 444 40.89 -10.32 14.08
C PRO A 444 40.58 -11.46 15.05
N ASP A 445 39.86 -11.16 16.14
CA ASP A 445 39.47 -12.13 17.18
C ASP A 445 38.02 -12.60 17.04
N VAL A 446 37.26 -12.04 16.10
CA VAL A 446 35.89 -12.50 15.80
C VAL A 446 35.94 -13.72 14.88
N ARG A 447 35.18 -14.76 15.23
CA ARG A 447 35.03 -15.96 14.39
C ARG A 447 33.56 -16.19 14.09
N PHE A 448 33.24 -16.31 12.81
CA PHE A 448 31.88 -16.57 12.32
C PHE A 448 31.71 -18.04 11.99
N ARG A 449 30.58 -18.61 12.40
CA ARG A 449 30.06 -19.88 11.88
C ARG A 449 28.60 -19.69 11.50
N MET A 450 28.18 -20.40 10.48
CA MET A 450 26.81 -20.35 9.95
C MET A 450 26.32 -21.76 9.64
N GLU A 451 25.09 -22.05 10.03
CA GLU A 451 24.37 -23.26 9.68
C GLU A 451 23.03 -22.89 9.05
N VAL A 452 22.63 -23.62 8.01
CA VAL A 452 21.32 -23.48 7.38
C VAL A 452 20.57 -24.79 7.55
N ASN A 453 19.42 -24.74 8.22
CA ASN A 453 18.58 -25.90 8.50
C ASN A 453 19.37 -27.07 9.15
N GLY A 454 20.37 -26.74 9.98
CA GLY A 454 21.25 -27.70 10.64
C GLY A 454 22.44 -28.20 9.81
N THR A 455 22.61 -27.71 8.57
CA THR A 455 23.77 -28.01 7.71
C THR A 455 24.81 -26.89 7.83
N PRO A 456 26.05 -27.17 8.24
CA PRO A 456 27.12 -26.17 8.30
C PRO A 456 27.47 -25.60 6.92
N VAL A 457 27.80 -24.32 6.88
CA VAL A 457 28.29 -23.62 5.68
C VAL A 457 29.76 -23.27 5.88
N ASP A 458 30.61 -23.67 4.93
CA ASP A 458 32.00 -23.23 4.89
C ASP A 458 32.06 -21.76 4.49
N LEU A 459 32.46 -20.90 5.42
CA LEU A 459 32.54 -19.45 5.21
C LEU A 459 33.90 -18.99 4.66
N SER A 460 34.90 -19.87 4.56
CA SER A 460 36.24 -19.53 4.08
C SER A 460 36.32 -18.91 2.67
N PRO A 461 35.43 -19.22 1.70
CA PRO A 461 35.47 -18.63 0.36
C PRO A 461 34.92 -17.21 0.28
N TYR A 462 34.24 -16.72 1.33
CA TYR A 462 33.45 -15.49 1.27
C TYR A 462 34.21 -14.29 1.85
N PRO A 463 34.18 -13.11 1.19
CA PRO A 463 34.92 -11.93 1.64
C PRO A 463 34.28 -11.31 2.88
N LEU A 464 35.07 -10.58 3.67
CA LEU A 464 34.52 -9.66 4.68
C LEU A 464 34.23 -8.30 4.04
N VAL A 465 32.96 -7.92 3.99
CA VAL A 465 32.48 -6.65 3.44
C VAL A 465 32.30 -5.67 4.59
N ARG A 466 33.04 -4.56 4.57
CA ARG A 466 32.94 -3.50 5.58
C ARG A 466 31.95 -2.45 5.12
N LEU A 467 30.87 -2.27 5.88
CA LEU A 467 29.79 -1.34 5.59
C LEU A 467 29.62 -0.37 6.75
N ARG A 468 29.44 0.91 6.43
CA ARG A 468 29.09 1.94 7.40
C ARG A 468 27.56 2.07 7.45
N LEU A 469 27.01 1.95 8.64
CA LEU A 469 25.59 2.16 8.89
C LEU A 469 25.30 3.65 8.99
N ARG A 470 24.06 4.04 8.72
CA ARG A 470 23.65 5.44 8.73
C ARG A 470 23.64 6.06 10.14
N ASP A 471 23.52 5.26 11.19
CA ASP A 471 23.69 5.68 12.59
C ASP A 471 25.16 5.96 12.98
N GLY A 472 26.10 5.71 12.06
CA GLY A 472 27.53 5.93 12.25
C GLY A 472 28.30 4.68 12.67
N ALA A 473 27.64 3.57 13.00
CA ALA A 473 28.32 2.33 13.33
C ALA A 473 29.02 1.73 12.11
N HIS A 474 30.08 0.98 12.35
CA HIS A 474 30.83 0.26 11.33
C HIS A 474 30.65 -1.24 11.53
N CYS A 475 30.24 -1.93 10.47
CA CYS A 475 29.99 -3.37 10.49
C CYS A 475 30.87 -4.11 9.48
N ALA A 476 31.33 -5.30 9.87
CA ALA A 476 31.93 -6.27 8.96
C ALA A 476 30.95 -7.41 8.76
N TRP A 477 30.57 -7.66 7.51
CA TRP A 477 29.69 -8.72 7.08
C TRP A 477 30.47 -9.81 6.38
N VAL A 478 30.11 -11.07 6.59
CA VAL A 478 30.55 -12.13 5.67
C VAL A 478 29.71 -12.01 4.41
N GLY A 479 30.34 -11.67 3.28
CA GLY A 479 29.72 -11.46 1.98
C GLY A 479 29.28 -12.76 1.33
N VAL A 480 28.36 -13.49 1.97
CA VAL A 480 27.67 -14.64 1.40
C VAL A 480 26.25 -14.23 1.05
N ALA A 481 25.85 -14.52 -0.18
CA ALA A 481 24.49 -14.28 -0.66
C ALA A 481 23.92 -15.55 -1.29
N SER A 482 22.60 -15.69 -1.22
CA SER A 482 21.87 -16.77 -1.88
C SER A 482 21.45 -16.31 -3.27
N ALA A 483 21.92 -17.00 -4.31
CA ALA A 483 21.56 -16.71 -5.71
C ALA A 483 20.26 -17.37 -6.17
N SER A 484 19.62 -18.16 -5.31
CA SER A 484 18.42 -18.91 -5.64
C SER A 484 17.57 -19.13 -4.39
N GLN A 485 16.29 -18.79 -4.48
CA GLN A 485 15.32 -19.03 -3.42
C GLN A 485 14.03 -19.58 -4.03
N ARG A 486 13.34 -20.40 -3.23
CA ARG A 486 11.95 -20.81 -3.47
C ARG A 486 11.16 -20.60 -2.19
N ALA A 487 9.83 -20.48 -2.32
CA ALA A 487 8.97 -20.36 -1.17
C ALA A 487 9.24 -21.48 -0.14
N SER A 488 9.71 -21.09 1.04
CA SER A 488 10.14 -22.01 2.10
C SER A 488 10.32 -21.29 3.42
N GLN A 489 10.32 -22.06 4.51
CA GLN A 489 10.68 -21.59 5.84
C GLN A 489 12.01 -22.22 6.23
N ASN A 490 12.97 -21.38 6.60
CA ASN A 490 14.36 -21.77 6.82
C ASN A 490 14.82 -21.29 8.19
N ARG A 491 15.74 -22.04 8.79
CA ARG A 491 16.42 -21.67 10.02
C ARG A 491 17.89 -21.41 9.71
N PHE A 492 18.33 -20.18 9.95
CA PHE A 492 19.73 -19.79 9.89
C PHE A 492 20.25 -19.66 11.32
N VAL A 493 21.34 -20.37 11.64
CA VAL A 493 21.98 -20.27 12.95
C VAL A 493 23.36 -19.70 12.74
N TYR A 494 23.65 -18.58 13.41
CA TYR A 494 24.95 -17.94 13.40
C TYR A 494 25.59 -18.07 14.77
N THR A 495 26.85 -18.48 14.81
CA THR A 495 27.64 -18.51 16.04
C THR A 495 28.80 -17.54 15.87
N ILE A 496 28.83 -16.52 16.72
CA ILE A 496 29.83 -15.46 16.67
C ILE A 496 30.64 -15.54 17.95
N ALA A 497 31.86 -16.07 17.84
CA ALA A 497 32.81 -16.02 18.95
C ALA A 497 33.53 -14.66 18.91
N HIS A 498 33.60 -13.98 20.04
CA HIS A 498 34.18 -12.63 20.16
C HIS A 498 34.89 -12.45 21.51
N PRO A 499 35.85 -11.52 21.59
CA PRO A 499 36.49 -11.20 22.87
C PRO A 499 35.49 -10.56 23.85
N ALA A 500 35.64 -10.87 25.15
CA ALA A 500 34.92 -10.25 26.25
C ALA A 500 35.80 -10.18 27.51
N ALA A 501 35.44 -9.30 28.45
CA ALA A 501 36.24 -8.99 29.63
C ALA A 501 36.52 -10.19 30.57
N GLY A 502 35.78 -11.30 30.42
CA GLY A 502 35.95 -12.55 31.19
C GLY A 502 36.46 -13.74 30.38
N GLY A 503 36.96 -13.53 29.16
CA GLY A 503 37.36 -14.59 28.22
C GLY A 503 36.53 -14.57 26.93
N PRO A 504 36.83 -15.44 25.95
CA PRO A 504 36.08 -15.50 24.70
C PRO A 504 34.61 -15.84 24.99
N ALA A 505 33.72 -14.97 24.55
CA ALA A 505 32.28 -15.17 24.62
C ALA A 505 31.76 -15.64 23.26
N THR A 506 30.55 -16.20 23.27
CA THR A 506 29.89 -16.65 22.05
C THR A 506 28.44 -16.18 22.06
N THR A 507 28.07 -15.47 21.00
CA THR A 507 26.69 -15.08 20.72
C THR A 507 26.12 -16.05 19.70
N ARG A 508 25.07 -16.78 20.08
CA ARG A 508 24.30 -17.63 19.17
C ARG A 508 23.07 -16.87 18.69
N VAL A 509 22.99 -16.62 17.39
CA VAL A 509 21.83 -15.98 16.74
C VAL A 509 21.04 -17.03 15.98
N GLU A 510 19.79 -17.26 16.38
CA GLU A 510 18.85 -18.09 15.63
C GLU A 510 17.87 -17.19 14.87
N LEU A 511 17.92 -17.28 13.54
CA LEU A 511 17.13 -16.47 12.63
C LEU A 511 16.17 -17.37 11.84
N GLY A 512 14.87 -17.24 12.13
CA GLY A 512 13.82 -17.83 11.29
C GLY A 512 13.59 -16.98 10.05
N VAL A 513 13.78 -17.54 8.86
CA VAL A 513 13.65 -16.83 7.59
C VAL A 513 12.55 -17.43 6.74
N THR A 514 11.56 -16.63 6.38
CA THR A 514 10.47 -17.03 5.49
C THR A 514 10.72 -16.45 4.09
N PHE A 515 11.02 -17.30 3.12
CA PHE A 515 11.04 -16.94 1.70
C PHE A 515 9.64 -17.06 1.12
N LYS A 516 9.14 -15.98 0.54
CA LYS A 516 7.81 -15.92 -0.10
C LYS A 516 7.97 -15.76 -1.60
N ASP A 517 7.07 -16.40 -2.36
CA ASP A 517 6.93 -16.08 -3.78
C ASP A 517 6.46 -14.62 -3.90
N PRO A 518 6.96 -13.91 -4.93
CA PRO A 518 6.64 -12.51 -5.14
C PRO A 518 5.19 -12.23 -5.50
#